data_AF-A0A1G4MDE8-F1
#
_entry.id   AF-A0A1G4MDE8-F1
#
_cell.length_a   1.000
_cell.length_b   1.000
_cell.length_c   1.000
_cell.angle_alpha   90.00
_cell.angle_beta   90.00
_cell.angle_gamma   90.00
#
_symmetry.space_group_name_H-M   'P 1'
#
loop_
_entity.id
_entity.type
_entity.pdbx_description
1 polymer ?
#
loop_
_entity_poly.entity_id
_entity_poly.type
_entity_poly.pdbx_seq_one_letter_code
_entity_poly.pdbx_strand_id
1 'polypeptide(L)'
;MDLKNNIALLLLQIIFYRQQELCHLDKSLDSDTLMTDPIIDDAILHKFRNHKLVELHAADLSGIRLRILKNLVKELFEKGLPDDEGPVNVVSLANFYYSQRIRELESEELPKIRNELIRDLHDAQ
;
A
#
# COMPACT_ATOMS: atom_id res chain seq x y z
N MET A 1 -1.57 -10.14 -9.55
CA MET A 1 -1.07 -8.99 -10.36
C MET A 1 0.01 -8.33 -9.52
N ASP A 2 1.24 -8.13 -10.00
CA ASP A 2 2.30 -7.65 -9.10
C ASP A 2 2.13 -6.14 -8.85
N LEU A 3 1.67 -5.79 -7.64
CA LEU A 3 1.48 -4.41 -7.22
C LEU A 3 2.82 -3.76 -6.94
N LYS A 4 3.03 -2.54 -7.43
CA LYS A 4 4.18 -1.73 -7.02
C LYS A 4 4.17 -1.52 -5.51
N ASN A 5 5.34 -1.49 -4.89
CA ASN A 5 5.49 -1.40 -3.44
C ASN A 5 4.79 -0.18 -2.82
N ASN A 6 4.85 0.97 -3.50
CA ASN A 6 4.14 2.17 -3.05
C ASN A 6 2.60 2.03 -3.09
N ILE A 7 2.05 1.31 -4.06
CA ILE A 7 0.60 1.06 -4.17
C ILE A 7 0.15 0.01 -3.16
N ALA A 8 0.93 -1.06 -2.97
CA ALA A 8 0.68 -2.07 -1.94
C ALA A 8 0.68 -1.43 -0.54
N LEU A 9 1.70 -0.62 -0.24
CA LEU A 9 1.80 0.14 1.01
C LEU A 9 0.60 1.06 1.22
N LEU A 10 0.22 1.84 0.20
CA LEU A 10 -0.95 2.73 0.28
C LEU A 10 -2.24 1.95 0.59
N LEU A 11 -2.45 0.83 -0.10
CA LEU A 11 -3.63 -0.01 0.13
C LEU A 11 -3.69 -0.51 1.58
N LEU A 12 -2.57 -1.00 2.11
CA LEU A 12 -2.47 -1.45 3.50
C LEU A 12 -2.71 -0.32 4.50
N GLN A 13 -2.21 0.88 4.24
CA GLN A 13 -2.46 2.06 5.08
C GLN A 13 -3.94 2.45 5.12
N ILE A 14 -4.62 2.43 3.96
CA ILE A 14 -6.06 2.72 3.88
C ILE A 14 -6.86 1.66 4.66
N ILE A 15 -6.50 0.39 4.50
CA ILE A 15 -7.14 -0.74 5.21
C ILE A 15 -6.95 -0.58 6.71
N PHE A 16 -5.71 -0.35 7.16
CA PHE A 16 -5.39 -0.17 8.57
C PHE A 16 -6.23 0.92 9.22
N TYR A 17 -6.27 2.10 8.59
CA TYR A 17 -7.07 3.22 9.09
C TYR A 17 -8.57 2.88 9.15
N ARG A 18 -9.08 2.17 8.14
CA ARG A 18 -10.48 1.72 8.15
C ARG A 18 -10.76 0.74 9.29
N GLN A 19 -9.86 -0.20 9.56
CA GLN A 19 -10.07 -1.16 10.66
C GLN A 19 -10.05 -0.45 12.02
N GLN A 20 -9.18 0.55 12.20
CA GLN A 20 -9.18 1.37 13.40
C GLN A 20 -10.49 2.14 13.57
N GLU A 21 -10.99 2.80 12.52
CA GLU A 21 -12.30 3.46 12.53
C GLU A 21 -13.40 2.48 12.98
N LEU A 22 -13.43 1.26 12.43
CA LEU A 22 -14.43 0.25 12.77
C LEU A 22 -14.35 -0.19 14.24
N CYS A 23 -13.17 -0.49 14.78
CA CYS A 23 -12.98 -0.79 16.21
C CYS A 23 -13.35 0.38 17.14
N HIS A 24 -13.22 1.61 16.66
CA HIS A 24 -13.62 2.78 17.42
C HIS A 24 -15.14 2.92 17.48
N LEU A 25 -15.83 2.65 16.36
CA LEU A 25 -17.28 2.75 16.24
C LEU A 25 -18.03 1.57 16.87
N ASP A 26 -17.47 0.36 16.77
CA ASP A 26 -18.09 -0.86 17.29
C ASP A 26 -17.10 -1.60 18.19
N LYS A 27 -17.42 -1.64 19.49
CA LYS A 27 -16.60 -2.30 20.52
C LYS A 27 -16.75 -3.81 20.57
N SER A 28 -17.68 -4.38 19.79
CA SER A 28 -17.79 -5.82 19.62
C SER A 28 -16.77 -6.39 18.65
N LEU A 29 -16.16 -5.54 17.82
CA LEU A 29 -15.12 -5.93 16.88
C LEU A 29 -13.77 -6.05 17.60
N ASP A 30 -13.10 -7.17 17.36
CA ASP A 30 -11.76 -7.42 17.88
C ASP A 30 -10.69 -6.86 16.93
N SER A 31 -9.80 -6.04 17.48
CA SER A 31 -8.77 -5.37 16.69
C SER A 31 -7.77 -6.34 16.10
N ASP A 32 -7.35 -7.36 16.85
CA ASP A 32 -6.34 -8.32 16.40
C ASP A 32 -6.87 -9.17 15.25
N THR A 33 -8.13 -9.56 15.33
CA THR A 33 -8.85 -10.24 14.25
C THR A 33 -8.93 -9.37 13.00
N LEU A 34 -9.28 -8.07 13.12
CA LEU A 34 -9.34 -7.18 11.95
C LEU A 34 -7.97 -6.89 11.32
N MET A 35 -6.87 -7.05 12.08
CA MET A 35 -5.53 -6.93 11.50
C MET A 35 -5.15 -8.18 10.69
N THR A 36 -5.71 -9.35 10.99
CA THR A 36 -5.42 -10.60 10.27
C THR A 36 -6.42 -10.90 9.16
N ASP A 37 -7.69 -10.57 9.35
CA ASP A 37 -8.78 -10.67 8.37
C ASP A 37 -9.52 -9.33 8.25
N PRO A 38 -8.98 -8.36 7.49
CA PRO A 38 -9.54 -7.02 7.42
C PRO A 38 -10.86 -6.97 6.65
N ILE A 39 -11.80 -6.15 7.15
CA ILE A 39 -13.04 -5.88 6.43
C ILE A 39 -12.74 -4.95 5.26
N ILE A 40 -12.97 -5.45 4.04
CA ILE A 40 -12.82 -4.70 2.78
C ILE A 40 -14.19 -4.26 2.25
N ASP A 41 -14.47 -2.97 2.36
CA ASP A 41 -15.76 -2.35 2.02
C ASP A 41 -15.64 -1.25 0.95
N ASP A 42 -16.78 -0.64 0.59
CA ASP A 42 -16.83 0.43 -0.40
C ASP A 42 -16.09 1.70 0.05
N ALA A 43 -15.90 1.92 1.36
CA ALA A 43 -15.15 3.06 1.85
C ALA A 43 -13.66 2.92 1.51
N ILE A 44 -13.09 1.72 1.68
CA ILE A 44 -11.71 1.42 1.25
C ILE A 44 -11.60 1.54 -0.26
N LEU A 45 -12.54 0.98 -1.01
CA LEU A 45 -12.54 1.06 -2.47
C LEU A 45 -12.56 2.51 -2.96
N HIS A 46 -13.43 3.34 -2.38
CA HIS A 46 -13.55 4.74 -2.74
C HIS A 46 -12.27 5.52 -2.40
N LYS A 47 -11.70 5.30 -1.21
CA LYS A 47 -10.42 5.95 -0.81
C LYS A 47 -9.29 5.52 -1.75
N PHE A 48 -9.19 4.22 -2.06
CA PHE A 48 -8.12 3.68 -2.89
C PHE A 48 -8.18 4.19 -4.34
N ARG A 49 -9.33 4.02 -5.01
CA ARG A 49 -9.46 4.32 -6.45
C ARG A 49 -9.27 5.80 -6.80
N ASN A 50 -9.62 6.68 -5.86
CA ASN A 50 -9.57 8.15 -6.02
C ASN A 50 -8.26 8.74 -5.46
N HIS A 51 -7.34 7.91 -4.97
CA HIS A 51 -6.09 8.40 -4.41
C HIS A 51 -5.11 8.82 -5.52
N LYS A 52 -4.45 9.98 -5.35
CA LYS A 52 -3.58 10.55 -6.40
C LYS A 52 -2.43 9.63 -6.80
N LEU A 53 -1.85 8.88 -5.84
CA LEU A 53 -0.81 7.90 -6.16
C LEU A 53 -1.31 6.76 -7.05
N VAL A 54 -2.56 6.33 -6.89
CA VAL A 54 -3.15 5.30 -7.77
C VAL A 54 -3.32 5.86 -9.17
N GLU A 55 -3.86 7.07 -9.30
CA GLU A 55 -4.00 7.76 -10.58
C GLU A 55 -2.66 7.89 -11.33
N LEU A 56 -1.57 8.23 -10.62
CA LEU A 56 -0.26 8.46 -11.23
C LEU A 56 0.53 7.18 -11.53
N HIS A 57 0.44 6.15 -10.67
CA HIS A 57 1.33 4.99 -10.75
C HIS A 57 0.64 3.69 -11.15
N ALA A 58 -0.70 3.64 -11.12
CA ALA A 58 -1.53 2.47 -11.41
C ALA A 58 -2.95 2.90 -11.86
N ALA A 59 -3.03 3.70 -12.93
CA ALA A 59 -4.30 4.26 -13.42
C ALA A 59 -5.34 3.19 -13.80
N ASP A 60 -4.89 2.01 -14.19
CA ASP A 60 -5.72 0.83 -14.44
C ASP A 60 -6.50 0.38 -13.18
N LEU A 61 -5.99 0.67 -11.99
CA LEU A 61 -6.63 0.36 -10.72
C LEU A 61 -7.70 1.38 -10.30
N SER A 62 -7.77 2.56 -10.91
CA SER A 62 -8.80 3.57 -10.59
C SER A 62 -10.22 3.15 -10.99
N GLY A 63 -10.36 2.20 -11.92
CA GLY A 63 -11.66 1.70 -12.41
C GLY A 63 -12.14 0.40 -11.76
N ILE A 64 -11.43 -0.13 -10.77
CA ILE A 64 -11.70 -1.48 -10.26
C ILE A 64 -12.97 -1.54 -9.41
N ARG A 65 -13.55 -2.75 -9.35
CA ARG A 65 -14.70 -3.09 -8.51
C ARG A 65 -14.24 -3.67 -7.18
N LEU A 66 -15.11 -3.60 -6.16
CA LEU A 66 -14.82 -4.12 -4.81
C LEU A 66 -14.32 -5.57 -4.82
N ARG A 67 -14.86 -6.42 -5.68
CA ARG A 67 -14.40 -7.81 -5.85
C ARG A 67 -12.93 -7.91 -6.24
N ILE A 68 -12.47 -7.06 -7.15
CA ILE A 68 -11.06 -7.04 -7.60
C ILE A 68 -10.18 -6.54 -6.47
N LEU A 69 -10.61 -5.51 -5.74
CA LEU A 69 -9.88 -5.02 -4.58
C LEU A 69 -9.72 -6.10 -3.51
N LYS A 70 -10.79 -6.84 -3.18
CA LYS A 70 -10.74 -7.98 -2.26
C LYS A 70 -9.73 -9.04 -2.70
N ASN A 71 -9.70 -9.34 -4.00
CA ASN A 71 -8.71 -10.28 -4.55
C ASN A 71 -7.28 -9.74 -4.41
N LEU A 72 -7.04 -8.46 -4.68
CA LEU A 72 -5.71 -7.85 -4.51
C LEU A 72 -5.24 -7.92 -3.06
N VAL A 73 -6.12 -7.62 -2.10
CA VAL A 73 -5.78 -7.75 -0.67
C VAL A 73 -5.49 -9.20 -0.32
N LYS A 74 -6.31 -10.13 -0.79
CA LYS A 74 -6.08 -11.56 -0.58
C LYS A 74 -4.71 -12.00 -1.13
N GLU A 75 -4.37 -11.60 -2.36
CA GLU A 75 -3.06 -11.89 -2.97
C GLU A 75 -1.91 -11.30 -2.14
N LEU A 76 -2.06 -10.09 -1.58
CA LEU A 76 -1.04 -9.49 -0.70
C LEU A 76 -0.81 -10.31 0.58
N PHE A 77 -1.88 -10.80 1.21
CA PHE A 77 -1.78 -11.63 2.40
C PHE A 77 -1.25 -13.03 2.08
N GLU A 78 -1.64 -13.62 0.95
CA GLU A 78 -1.13 -14.92 0.49
C GLU A 78 0.35 -14.87 0.09
N LYS A 79 0.81 -13.74 -0.48
CA LYS A 79 2.24 -13.52 -0.76
C LYS A 79 3.06 -13.49 0.54
N GLY A 80 2.47 -13.03 1.62
CA GLY A 80 3.06 -13.06 2.96
C GLY A 80 4.34 -12.23 3.08
N LEU A 81 5.15 -12.59 4.07
CA LEU A 81 6.47 -12.00 4.34
C LEU A 81 7.57 -13.00 3.94
N PRO A 82 8.67 -12.56 3.33
CA PRO A 82 9.69 -13.45 2.77
C PRO A 82 10.46 -14.29 3.79
N ASP A 83 10.56 -13.82 5.05
CA ASP A 83 11.42 -14.45 6.07
C ASP A 83 10.66 -15.09 7.25
N ASP A 84 9.34 -15.25 7.17
CA ASP A 84 8.51 -16.01 8.14
C ASP A 84 8.65 -15.62 9.63
N GLU A 85 9.20 -14.44 9.94
CA GLU A 85 9.50 -13.99 11.31
C GLU A 85 8.29 -13.40 12.08
N GLY A 86 7.06 -13.73 11.72
CA GLY A 86 5.91 -13.29 12.50
C GLY A 86 4.54 -13.43 11.84
N PRO A 87 3.47 -13.07 12.57
CA PRO A 87 2.11 -13.14 12.06
C PRO A 87 1.95 -12.20 10.86
N VAL A 88 1.43 -12.73 9.76
CA VAL A 88 1.02 -11.94 8.60
C VAL A 88 -0.27 -11.19 8.97
N ASN A 89 -0.16 -9.88 9.07
CA ASN A 89 -1.27 -8.98 9.36
C ASN A 89 -1.05 -7.65 8.64
N VAL A 90 -2.06 -6.78 8.65
CA VAL A 90 -2.00 -5.47 7.95
C VAL A 90 -0.75 -4.68 8.35
N VAL A 91 -0.38 -4.70 9.63
CA VAL A 91 0.76 -3.92 10.16
C VAL A 91 2.09 -4.51 9.73
N SER A 92 2.27 -5.83 9.84
CA SER A 92 3.52 -6.49 9.45
C SER A 92 3.76 -6.39 7.94
N LEU A 93 2.71 -6.54 7.14
CA LEU A 93 2.75 -6.28 5.70
C LEU A 93 3.07 -4.81 5.39
N ALA A 94 2.41 -3.85 6.07
CA ALA A 94 2.66 -2.43 5.83
C ALA A 94 4.13 -2.07 6.15
N ASN A 95 4.66 -2.55 7.27
CA ASN A 95 6.05 -2.33 7.65
C ASN A 95 7.03 -2.92 6.62
N PHE A 96 6.73 -4.11 6.12
CA PHE A 96 7.53 -4.74 5.07
C PHE A 96 7.58 -3.91 3.79
N TYR A 97 6.42 -3.54 3.23
CA TYR A 97 6.36 -2.71 2.03
C TYR A 97 6.93 -1.30 2.26
N TYR A 98 6.82 -0.78 3.49
CA TYR A 98 7.47 0.47 3.89
C TYR A 98 8.99 0.37 3.82
N SER A 99 9.59 -0.68 4.38
CA SER A 99 11.03 -0.93 4.30
C SER A 99 11.50 -1.13 2.86
N GLN A 100 10.73 -1.85 2.03
CA GLN A 100 11.05 -1.96 0.60
C GLN A 100 11.01 -0.60 -0.09
N ARG A 101 9.98 0.21 0.18
CA ARG A 101 9.84 1.52 -0.43
C ARG A 101 10.96 2.48 -0.04
N ILE A 102 11.41 2.46 1.22
CA ILE A 102 12.58 3.24 1.65
C ILE A 102 13.81 2.83 0.82
N ARG A 103 14.08 1.52 0.69
CA ARG A 103 15.22 1.03 -0.08
C ARG A 103 15.16 1.50 -1.53
N GLU A 104 14.00 1.36 -2.19
CA GLU A 104 13.79 1.87 -3.57
C GLU A 104 14.08 3.36 -3.70
N LEU A 105 13.59 4.16 -2.74
CA LEU A 105 13.82 5.60 -2.74
C LEU A 105 15.30 5.93 -2.61
N GLU A 106 16.00 5.29 -1.68
CA GLU A 106 17.41 5.55 -1.38
C GLU A 106 18.36 5.04 -2.48
N SER A 107 18.12 3.83 -3.00
CA SER A 107 19.05 3.19 -3.94
C SER A 107 18.77 3.54 -5.40
N GLU A 108 17.54 3.94 -5.74
CA GLU A 108 17.15 4.16 -7.14
C GLU A 108 16.61 5.55 -7.42
N GLU A 109 15.54 5.97 -6.75
CA GLU A 109 14.81 7.18 -7.15
C GLU A 109 15.56 8.47 -6.81
N LEU A 110 16.05 8.61 -5.58
CA LEU A 110 16.79 9.81 -5.15
C LEU A 110 18.10 9.99 -5.95
N PRO A 111 18.91 8.96 -6.20
CA PRO A 111 20.08 9.10 -7.06
C PRO A 111 19.74 9.50 -8.50
N LYS A 112 18.66 8.95 -9.08
CA LYS A 112 18.19 9.32 -10.43
C LYS A 112 17.85 10.81 -10.50
N ILE A 113 17.00 11.28 -9.58
CA ILE A 113 16.59 12.68 -9.51
C ILE A 113 17.81 13.60 -9.32
N ARG A 114 18.75 13.23 -8.44
CA ARG A 114 19.98 14.00 -8.22
C ARG A 114 20.78 14.15 -9.51
N ASN A 115 20.95 13.07 -10.26
CA ASN A 115 21.72 13.09 -11.51
C ASN A 115 21.01 13.89 -12.61
N GLU A 116 19.69 13.79 -12.70
CA GLU A 116 18.87 14.60 -13.63
C GLU A 116 19.01 16.10 -13.33
N LEU A 117 18.91 16.50 -12.05
CA LEU A 117 19.08 17.89 -11.64
C LEU A 117 20.48 18.43 -11.95
N ILE A 118 21.53 17.63 -11.72
CA ILE A 118 22.91 18.03 -12.06
C ILE A 118 23.06 18.22 -13.57
N ARG A 119 22.47 17.34 -14.37
CA ARG A 119 22.52 17.45 -15.83
C ARG A 119 21.81 18.72 -16.31
N ASP A 120 20.60 18.96 -15.84
CA ASP A 120 19.80 20.11 -16.27
C ASP A 120 20.45 21.45 -15.85
N LEU A 121 21.19 21.48 -14.73
CA LEU A 121 21.99 22.63 -14.31
C LEU A 121 23.21 22.88 -15.20
N HIS A 122 23.87 21.83 -15.69
CA HIS A 122 25.00 21.97 -16.62
C HIS A 122 24.52 22.35 -18.03
N ASP A 123 23.38 21.83 -18.50
CA ASP A 123 22.83 22.14 -19.82
C ASP A 123 22.26 23.58 -19.91
N ALA A 124 22.04 24.24 -18.77
CA ALA A 124 21.58 25.63 -18.68
C ALA A 124 22.71 26.68 -18.63
N GLN A 125 23.99 26.25 -18.66
CA GLN A 125 25.19 27.10 -18.67
C GLN A 125 25.84 27.16 -20.05
#